data_AF-A0A806CMM7-F1
#
_entry.id   AF-A0A806CMM7-F1
#
_cell.length_a   1.000
_cell.length_b   1.000
_cell.length_c   1.000
_cell.angle_alpha   90.00
_cell.angle_beta   90.00
_cell.angle_gamma   90.00
#
_symmetry.space_group_name_H-M   'P 1'
#
loop_
_entity.id
_entity.type
_entity.pdbx_description
1 polymer ?
#
loop_
_entity_poly.entity_id
_entity_poly.type
_entity_poly.pdbx_seq_one_letter_code
_entity_poly.pdbx_strand_id
1 'polypeptide(L)'
;MGSTIDGWFINNNGDLELLEIKSSDFHYMSSAIEEYNKNGNFLSSKYFFKYYVQAQMQLACTGLEYCNLFFLIDAAPVNCKIKRNDSLISKVLNFVLKCEREVFNIRAEIIKNNQVKLLISNNIDNDMFNKLVEEIEELVVKSDFYQSGVEFDWTNEFVEYVECVDLEIKTEQSAINLEEDLVEINNLKVELNKIQNENKKREKPIKDLLKIKIDKIMDEYPLINHRNYRFKQFVFTYDPKKRAIADRFKELIPINNKVFVPSNMSNITYANSVPF
;
A
#
# COMPACT_ATOMS: atom_id res chain seq x y z
N MET A 1 -1.15 -3.22 -22.08
CA MET A 1 -0.46 -3.94 -20.97
C MET A 1 -0.04 -5.34 -21.40
N GLY A 2 1.12 -5.79 -20.94
CA GLY A 2 1.62 -7.16 -21.12
C GLY A 2 2.51 -7.56 -19.95
N SER A 3 2.83 -8.85 -19.86
CA SER A 3 3.70 -9.40 -18.83
C SER A 3 4.72 -10.33 -19.45
N THR A 4 5.97 -10.18 -19.01
CA THR A 4 6.98 -11.23 -19.09
C THR A 4 7.04 -11.90 -17.72
N ILE A 5 7.17 -13.22 -17.68
CA ILE A 5 7.30 -14.03 -16.47
C ILE A 5 8.60 -14.82 -16.55
N ASP A 6 9.22 -15.12 -15.42
CA ASP A 6 10.41 -15.98 -15.40
C ASP A 6 10.06 -17.44 -15.68
N GLY A 7 8.85 -17.87 -15.32
CA GLY A 7 8.31 -19.15 -15.72
C GLY A 7 6.99 -19.50 -15.04
N TRP A 8 6.63 -20.78 -15.12
CA TRP A 8 5.54 -21.39 -14.39
C TRP A 8 5.88 -22.84 -14.07
N PHE A 9 5.23 -23.41 -13.06
CA PHE A 9 5.40 -24.81 -12.70
C PHE A 9 4.08 -25.40 -12.19
N ILE A 10 4.01 -26.72 -12.15
CA ILE A 10 2.88 -27.45 -11.58
C ILE A 10 3.23 -27.81 -10.13
N ASN A 11 2.39 -27.41 -9.18
CA ASN A 11 2.58 -27.70 -7.76
C ASN A 11 2.27 -29.18 -7.44
N ASN A 12 2.50 -29.60 -6.20
CA ASN A 12 2.24 -30.99 -5.78
C ASN A 12 0.76 -31.42 -5.86
N ASN A 13 -0.17 -30.47 -5.96
CA ASN A 13 -1.60 -30.72 -6.11
C ASN A 13 -2.04 -30.79 -7.58
N GLY A 14 -1.14 -30.52 -8.52
CA GLY A 14 -1.46 -30.45 -9.95
C GLY A 14 -1.88 -29.06 -10.45
N ASP A 15 -1.85 -28.03 -9.60
CA ASP A 15 -2.20 -26.67 -10.00
C ASP A 15 -1.02 -25.95 -10.65
N LEU A 16 -1.32 -25.15 -11.67
CA LEU A 16 -0.36 -24.30 -12.35
C LEU A 16 -0.10 -23.02 -11.54
N GLU A 17 1.16 -22.76 -11.20
CA GLU A 17 1.58 -21.57 -10.44
C GLU A 17 2.65 -20.77 -11.19
N LEU A 18 2.56 -19.44 -11.11
CA LEU A 18 3.52 -18.52 -11.72
C LEU A 18 4.82 -18.52 -10.92
N LEU A 19 5.96 -18.41 -11.62
CA LEU A 19 7.28 -18.23 -11.04
C LEU A 19 7.83 -16.86 -11.41
N GLU A 20 8.26 -16.12 -10.40
CA GLU A 20 8.98 -14.86 -10.55
C GLU A 20 10.19 -14.87 -9.62
N ILE A 21 11.36 -14.44 -10.12
CA ILE A 21 12.64 -14.48 -9.43
C ILE A 21 13.27 -13.09 -9.44
N LYS A 22 13.60 -12.59 -8.26
CA LYS A 22 14.31 -11.32 -8.05
C LYS A 22 15.64 -11.58 -7.40
N SER A 23 16.72 -11.11 -8.02
CA SER A 23 18.02 -11.02 -7.35
C SER A 23 18.13 -9.65 -6.68
N SER A 24 18.41 -9.62 -5.38
CA SER A 24 18.46 -8.36 -4.62
C SER A 24 19.59 -8.35 -3.62
N ASP A 25 20.39 -7.28 -3.66
CA ASP A 25 21.43 -7.00 -2.67
C ASP A 25 20.87 -6.27 -1.42
N PHE A 26 19.56 -6.05 -1.36
CA PHE A 26 18.92 -5.26 -0.31
C PHE A 26 18.41 -6.14 0.84
N HIS A 27 19.20 -6.29 1.91
CA HIS A 27 18.82 -7.10 3.07
C HIS A 27 17.53 -6.65 3.78
N TYR A 28 17.11 -5.38 3.64
CA TYR A 28 15.85 -4.91 4.24
C TYR A 28 14.61 -5.54 3.58
N MET A 29 14.76 -6.18 2.42
CA MET A 29 13.65 -6.89 1.77
C MET A 29 13.18 -8.09 2.59
N SER A 30 14.09 -8.73 3.33
CA SER A 30 13.79 -9.88 4.16
C SER A 30 12.71 -9.60 5.21
N SER A 31 12.71 -8.41 5.83
CA SER A 31 11.71 -8.06 6.84
C SER A 31 10.33 -7.82 6.23
N ALA A 32 10.26 -7.19 5.05
CA ALA A 32 9.00 -6.97 4.34
C ALA A 32 8.38 -8.29 3.86
N ILE A 33 9.22 -9.21 3.36
CA ILE A 33 8.83 -10.56 2.96
C ILE A 33 8.33 -11.36 4.18
N GLU A 34 9.07 -11.32 5.29
CA GLU A 34 8.67 -11.98 6.53
C GLU A 34 7.33 -11.44 7.04
N GLU A 35 7.11 -10.12 6.95
CA GLU A 35 5.83 -9.51 7.32
C GLU A 35 4.70 -10.00 6.42
N TYR A 36 4.87 -9.94 5.10
CA TYR A 36 3.88 -10.45 4.13
C TYR A 36 3.55 -11.93 4.37
N ASN A 37 4.55 -12.79 4.57
CA ASN A 37 4.34 -14.21 4.80
C ASN A 37 3.62 -14.50 6.13
N LYS A 38 3.74 -13.61 7.12
CA LYS A 38 3.05 -13.75 8.41
C LYS A 38 1.60 -13.29 8.36
N ASN A 39 1.32 -12.15 7.72
CA ASN A 39 0.03 -11.49 7.85
C ASN A 39 -0.56 -10.96 6.54
N GLY A 40 0.08 -11.16 5.39
CA GLY A 40 -0.37 -10.67 4.09
C GLY A 40 -0.13 -9.17 3.85
N ASN A 41 0.59 -8.47 4.73
CA ASN A 41 0.84 -7.04 4.58
C ASN A 41 1.92 -6.75 3.51
N PHE A 42 1.47 -6.37 2.33
CA PHE A 42 2.35 -5.96 1.21
C PHE A 42 2.76 -4.48 1.25
N LEU A 43 2.30 -3.71 2.24
CA LEU A 43 2.57 -2.27 2.39
C LEU A 43 3.73 -1.96 3.33
N SER A 44 4.43 -2.98 3.84
CA SER A 44 5.57 -2.81 4.74
C SER A 44 6.78 -2.13 4.09
N SER A 45 6.89 -2.16 2.77
CA SER A 45 7.97 -1.56 1.99
C SER A 45 7.50 -1.15 0.60
N LYS A 46 7.84 0.07 0.16
CA LYS A 46 7.57 0.55 -1.20
C LYS A 46 8.20 -0.35 -2.27
N TYR A 47 9.38 -0.90 -1.98
CA TYR A 47 10.07 -1.82 -2.89
C TYR A 47 9.36 -3.17 -2.98
N PHE A 48 8.89 -3.71 -1.85
CA PHE A 48 8.08 -4.93 -1.86
C PHE A 48 6.76 -4.70 -2.61
N PHE A 49 6.07 -3.59 -2.32
CA PHE A 49 4.82 -3.22 -2.96
C PHE A 49 4.92 -3.17 -4.49
N LYS A 50 6.02 -2.63 -5.03
CA LYS A 50 6.30 -2.65 -6.47
C LYS A 50 6.24 -4.07 -7.04
N TYR A 51 6.92 -5.03 -6.40
CA TYR A 51 6.94 -6.42 -6.86
C TYR A 51 5.63 -7.14 -6.60
N TYR A 52 4.92 -6.80 -5.53
CA TYR A 52 3.57 -7.29 -5.29
C TYR A 52 2.62 -6.86 -6.42
N VAL A 53 2.59 -5.57 -6.78
CA VAL A 53 1.81 -5.07 -7.92
C VAL A 53 2.25 -5.74 -9.23
N GLN A 54 3.56 -5.92 -9.44
CA GLN A 54 4.07 -6.65 -10.60
C GLN A 54 3.45 -8.07 -10.64
N ALA A 55 3.56 -8.84 -9.57
CA ALA A 55 3.01 -10.20 -9.49
C ALA A 55 1.49 -10.23 -9.75
N GLN A 56 0.74 -9.28 -9.18
CA GLN A 56 -0.71 -9.16 -9.41
C GLN A 56 -1.04 -8.90 -10.88
N MET A 57 -0.27 -8.05 -11.56
CA MET A 57 -0.45 -7.82 -12.99
C MET A 57 -0.04 -9.03 -13.84
N GLN A 58 0.99 -9.78 -13.44
CA GLN A 58 1.36 -11.02 -14.12
C GLN A 58 0.28 -12.09 -13.97
N LEU A 59 -0.33 -12.21 -12.78
CA LEU A 59 -1.49 -13.08 -12.53
C LEU A 59 -2.70 -12.67 -13.38
N ALA A 60 -2.96 -11.36 -13.51
CA ALA A 60 -3.99 -10.84 -14.39
C ALA A 60 -3.77 -11.23 -15.87
N CYS A 61 -2.53 -11.11 -16.36
CA CYS A 61 -2.18 -11.44 -17.75
C CYS A 61 -2.19 -12.94 -18.05
N THR A 62 -1.85 -13.78 -17.08
CA THR A 62 -1.72 -15.24 -17.27
C THR A 62 -3.00 -16.00 -16.92
N GLY A 63 -3.90 -15.41 -16.13
CA GLY A 63 -5.08 -16.08 -15.62
C GLY A 63 -4.82 -16.98 -14.41
N LEU A 64 -3.59 -17.03 -13.90
CA LEU A 64 -3.19 -17.90 -12.78
C LEU A 64 -3.64 -17.33 -11.43
N GLU A 65 -3.81 -18.21 -10.45
CA GLU A 65 -4.27 -17.86 -9.10
C GLU A 65 -3.12 -17.50 -8.15
N TYR A 66 -1.95 -18.11 -8.34
CA TYR A 66 -0.81 -17.94 -7.45
C TYR A 66 0.47 -17.61 -8.19
N CYS A 67 1.25 -16.70 -7.60
CA CYS A 67 2.61 -16.37 -7.99
C CYS A 67 3.55 -16.71 -6.84
N ASN A 68 4.58 -17.51 -7.12
CA ASN A 68 5.70 -17.72 -6.23
C ASN A 68 6.79 -16.71 -6.59
N LEU A 69 6.86 -15.65 -5.80
CA LEU A 69 7.83 -14.59 -5.94
C LEU A 69 9.04 -14.91 -5.05
N PHE A 70 10.12 -15.38 -5.67
CA PHE A 70 11.37 -15.69 -4.99
C PHE A 70 12.31 -14.50 -5.00
N PHE A 71 12.91 -14.23 -3.84
CA PHE A 71 14.01 -13.29 -3.71
C PHE A 71 15.29 -14.05 -3.40
N LEU A 72 16.28 -13.95 -4.28
CA LEU A 72 17.65 -14.38 -4.03
C LEU A 72 18.34 -13.24 -3.25
N ILE A 73 18.37 -13.37 -1.92
CA ILE A 73 19.03 -12.45 -1.01
C ILE A 73 20.23 -13.20 -0.45
N ASP A 74 21.43 -12.74 -0.77
CA ASP A 74 22.68 -13.47 -0.52
C ASP A 74 22.64 -14.89 -1.10
N ALA A 75 22.92 -15.90 -0.27
CA ALA A 75 22.97 -17.31 -0.66
C ALA A 75 21.64 -18.05 -0.49
N ALA A 76 20.60 -17.44 0.10
CA ALA A 76 19.37 -18.11 0.46
C ALA A 76 18.15 -17.55 -0.29
N PRO A 77 17.39 -18.37 -1.03
CA PRO A 77 16.13 -17.93 -1.62
C PRO A 77 15.07 -17.77 -0.54
N VAL A 78 14.32 -16.67 -0.60
CA VAL A 78 13.13 -16.42 0.24
C VAL A 78 11.91 -16.35 -0.66
N ASN A 79 10.90 -17.19 -0.41
CA ASN A 79 9.67 -17.24 -1.19
C ASN A 79 8.56 -16.38 -0.56
N CYS A 80 7.80 -15.69 -1.42
CA CYS A 80 6.48 -15.13 -1.12
C CYS A 80 5.45 -15.78 -2.04
N LYS A 81 4.50 -16.53 -1.48
CA LYS A 81 3.36 -17.03 -2.26
C LYS A 81 2.26 -15.98 -2.30
N ILE A 82 2.15 -15.29 -3.43
CA ILE A 82 1.17 -14.24 -3.68
C ILE A 82 -0.09 -14.85 -4.29
N LYS A 83 -1.23 -14.64 -3.63
CA LYS A 83 -2.55 -14.97 -4.16
C LYS A 83 -3.08 -13.80 -5.00
N ARG A 84 -3.74 -14.12 -6.11
CA ARG A 84 -4.44 -13.17 -6.96
C ARG A 84 -5.48 -12.36 -6.17
N ASN A 85 -5.51 -11.06 -6.38
CA ASN A 85 -6.48 -10.13 -5.81
C ASN A 85 -7.10 -9.28 -6.94
N ASP A 86 -8.24 -9.72 -7.45
CA ASP A 86 -8.92 -9.08 -8.59
C ASP A 86 -9.36 -7.64 -8.30
N SER A 87 -9.70 -7.32 -7.04
CA SER A 87 -10.06 -5.95 -6.65
C SER A 87 -8.85 -5.01 -6.75
N LEU A 88 -7.69 -5.44 -6.25
CA LEU A 88 -6.44 -4.69 -6.37
C LEU A 88 -5.98 -4.60 -7.82
N ILE A 89 -6.06 -5.68 -8.59
CA ILE A 89 -5.74 -5.69 -10.03
C ILE A 89 -6.60 -4.65 -10.76
N SER A 90 -7.91 -4.64 -10.48
CA SER A 90 -8.85 -3.67 -11.06
C SER A 90 -8.46 -2.23 -10.71
N LYS A 91 -8.03 -1.99 -9.46
CA LYS A 91 -7.51 -0.69 -9.03
C LYS A 91 -6.26 -0.27 -9.80
N VAL A 92 -5.28 -1.17 -9.95
CA VAL A 92 -4.06 -0.91 -10.72
C VAL A 92 -4.37 -0.63 -12.19
N LEU A 93 -5.27 -1.41 -12.81
CA LEU A 93 -5.69 -1.21 -14.20
C LEU A 93 -6.36 0.16 -14.41
N ASN A 94 -7.08 0.70 -13.43
CA ASN A 94 -7.61 2.06 -13.51
C ASN A 94 -6.49 3.12 -13.60
N PHE A 95 -5.37 2.94 -12.89
CA PHE A 95 -4.21 3.81 -13.03
C PHE A 95 -3.54 3.66 -14.39
N VAL A 96 -3.39 2.42 -14.87
CA VAL A 96 -2.84 2.15 -16.21
C VAL A 96 -3.67 2.84 -17.28
N LEU A 97 -5.00 2.73 -17.24
CA LEU A 97 -5.89 3.37 -18.22
C LEU A 97 -5.77 4.89 -18.19
N LYS A 98 -5.61 5.51 -17.01
CA LYS A 98 -5.35 6.95 -16.90
C LYS A 98 -4.02 7.32 -17.54
N CYS A 99 -2.96 6.54 -17.28
CA CYS A 99 -1.65 6.73 -17.89
C CYS A 99 -1.70 6.58 -19.42
N GLU A 100 -2.35 5.54 -19.94
CA GLU A 100 -2.50 5.31 -21.39
C GLU A 100 -3.24 6.47 -22.08
N ARG A 101 -4.29 7.03 -21.46
CA ARG A 101 -4.97 8.22 -21.98
C ARG A 101 -4.06 9.45 -21.99
N GLU A 102 -3.27 9.64 -20.94
CA GLU A 102 -2.35 10.78 -20.87
C GLU A 102 -1.27 10.69 -21.95
N VAL A 103 -0.66 9.51 -22.13
CA VAL A 103 0.31 9.26 -23.20
C VAL A 103 -0.33 9.53 -24.57
N PHE A 104 -1.59 9.12 -24.77
CA PHE A 104 -2.31 9.39 -26.00
C PHE A 104 -2.52 10.90 -26.24
N ASN A 105 -2.89 11.65 -25.20
CA ASN A 105 -3.09 13.10 -25.28
C ASN A 105 -1.79 13.83 -25.62
N ILE A 106 -0.70 13.50 -24.93
CA ILE A 106 0.64 14.06 -25.20
C ILE A 106 1.06 13.77 -26.64
N ARG A 107 0.88 12.52 -27.10
CA ARG A 107 1.16 12.14 -28.50
C ARG A 107 0.35 12.98 -29.49
N ALA A 108 -0.95 13.16 -29.24
CA ALA A 108 -1.82 13.93 -30.12
C ALA A 108 -1.37 15.40 -30.21
N GLU A 109 -0.96 15.99 -29.08
CA GLU A 109 -0.46 17.36 -29.02
C GLU A 109 0.87 17.52 -29.78
N ILE A 110 1.80 16.57 -29.63
CA ILE A 110 3.06 16.54 -30.39
C ILE A 110 2.77 16.47 -31.90
N ILE A 111 1.89 15.57 -32.33
CA ILE A 111 1.55 15.41 -33.75
C ILE A 111 0.95 16.71 -34.29
N LYS A 112 0.05 17.36 -33.54
CA LYS A 112 -0.59 18.60 -33.96
C LYS A 112 0.41 19.76 -34.10
N ASN A 113 1.35 19.89 -33.16
CA ASN A 113 2.29 21.02 -33.12
C ASN A 113 3.54 20.80 -33.99
N ASN A 114 3.93 19.55 -34.25
CA ASN A 114 5.16 19.19 -34.96
C ASN A 114 4.93 18.37 -36.24
N GLN A 115 3.69 18.28 -36.76
CA GLN A 115 3.34 17.47 -37.92
C GLN A 115 4.29 17.70 -39.11
N VAL A 116 4.59 18.95 -39.42
CA VAL A 116 5.46 19.34 -40.54
C VAL A 116 6.94 19.01 -40.27
N LYS A 117 7.41 19.14 -39.02
CA LYS A 117 8.81 18.83 -38.64
C LYS A 117 9.08 17.31 -38.60
N LEU A 118 8.11 16.52 -38.14
CA LEU A 118 8.20 15.06 -38.07
C LEU A 118 8.16 14.42 -39.48
N LEU A 119 7.41 15.00 -40.41
CA LEU A 119 7.29 14.52 -41.80
C LEU A 119 8.54 14.76 -42.67
N ILE A 120 9.41 15.71 -42.32
CA ILE A 120 10.62 16.08 -43.10
C ILE A 120 11.86 15.25 -42.70
N SER A 121 11.72 14.33 -41.73
CA SER A 121 12.85 13.68 -41.04
C SER A 121 13.50 12.49 -41.78
N ASN A 122 14.21 12.78 -42.88
CA ASN A 122 15.30 11.92 -43.34
C ASN A 122 16.70 12.42 -42.89
N ASN A 123 16.78 13.57 -42.20
CA ASN A 123 18.00 14.16 -41.65
C ASN A 123 17.67 14.98 -40.38
N ILE A 124 17.34 14.33 -39.27
CA ILE A 124 17.23 15.02 -37.97
C ILE A 124 18.66 15.35 -37.52
N ASP A 125 19.03 16.63 -37.43
CA ASP A 125 20.24 17.01 -36.69
C ASP A 125 19.98 16.89 -35.17
N ASN A 126 21.06 16.75 -34.39
CA ASN A 126 20.94 16.56 -32.94
C ASN A 126 20.21 17.71 -32.22
N ASP A 127 20.20 18.93 -32.77
CA ASP A 127 19.56 20.10 -32.14
C ASP A 127 18.02 20.00 -32.24
N MET A 128 17.50 19.56 -33.39
CA MET A 128 16.06 19.31 -33.56
C MET A 128 15.57 18.16 -32.68
N PHE A 129 16.36 17.09 -32.53
CA PHE A 129 16.02 15.98 -31.64
C PHE A 129 15.96 16.43 -30.18
N ASN A 130 16.97 17.18 -29.72
CA ASN A 130 17.02 17.67 -28.34
C ASN A 130 15.82 18.58 -28.01
N LYS A 131 15.44 19.49 -28.93
CA LYS A 131 14.24 20.33 -28.77
C LYS A 131 12.95 19.51 -28.65
N LEU A 132 12.82 18.44 -29.43
CA LEU A 132 11.67 17.55 -29.32
C LEU A 132 11.64 16.83 -27.97
N VAL A 133 12.79 16.39 -27.45
CA VAL A 133 12.90 15.78 -26.12
C VAL A 133 12.48 16.78 -25.04
N GLU A 134 12.98 18.01 -25.09
CA GLU A 134 12.61 19.08 -24.15
C GLU A 134 11.10 19.38 -24.18
N GLU A 135 10.49 19.48 -25.37
CA GLU A 135 9.04 19.69 -25.53
C GLU A 135 8.23 18.52 -24.93
N ILE A 136 8.68 17.27 -25.14
CA ILE A 136 8.03 16.08 -24.56
C ILE A 136 8.13 16.11 -23.03
N GLU A 137 9.31 16.40 -22.49
CA GLU A 137 9.51 16.49 -21.05
C GLU A 137 8.61 17.56 -20.43
N GLU A 138 8.49 18.72 -21.06
CA GLU A 138 7.63 19.80 -20.58
C GLU A 138 6.15 19.37 -20.57
N LEU A 139 5.68 18.68 -21.61
CA LEU A 139 4.31 18.14 -21.66
C LEU A 139 4.07 17.07 -20.59
N VAL A 140 5.01 16.14 -20.40
CA VAL A 140 4.91 15.09 -19.38
C VAL A 140 4.86 15.70 -17.98
N VAL A 141 5.77 16.63 -17.66
CA VAL A 141 5.83 17.25 -16.33
C VAL A 141 4.55 18.03 -16.05
N LYS A 142 3.96 18.69 -17.05
CA LYS A 142 2.68 19.42 -16.89
C LYS A 142 1.45 18.52 -16.87
N SER A 143 1.57 17.23 -17.19
CA SER A 143 0.42 16.33 -17.20
C SER A 143 -0.20 16.14 -15.83
N ASP A 144 -1.54 16.06 -15.77
CA ASP A 144 -2.28 15.80 -14.55
C ASP A 144 -1.85 14.46 -13.91
N PHE A 145 -1.53 13.47 -14.73
CA PHE A 145 -1.05 12.16 -14.26
C PHE A 145 0.31 12.27 -13.56
N TYR A 146 1.26 13.00 -14.13
CA TYR A 146 2.57 13.21 -13.51
C TYR A 146 2.45 14.01 -12.21
N GLN A 147 1.69 15.12 -12.24
CA GLN A 147 1.50 15.98 -11.08
C GLN A 147 0.82 15.22 -9.92
N SER A 148 -0.22 14.43 -10.21
CA SER A 148 -0.87 13.59 -9.19
C SER A 148 0.03 12.46 -8.66
N GLY A 149 1.02 12.03 -9.44
CA GLY A 149 2.00 11.02 -9.03
C GLY A 149 3.02 11.50 -7.98
N VAL A 150 3.35 12.80 -7.96
CA VAL A 150 4.36 13.36 -7.05
C VAL A 150 3.94 13.23 -5.58
N GLU A 151 2.66 13.42 -5.28
CA GLU A 151 2.10 13.35 -3.93
C GLU A 151 1.40 12.01 -3.63
N PHE A 152 1.67 10.97 -4.43
CA PHE A 152 0.93 9.72 -4.35
C PHE A 152 1.23 8.92 -3.08
N ASP A 153 0.29 8.95 -2.13
CA ASP A 153 0.30 8.12 -0.93
C ASP A 153 -0.21 6.70 -1.24
N TRP A 154 0.69 5.90 -1.78
CA TRP A 154 0.43 4.51 -2.14
C TRP A 154 -0.03 3.64 -0.97
N THR A 155 0.38 3.93 0.27
CA THR A 155 -0.05 3.16 1.44
C THR A 155 -1.55 3.39 1.65
N ASN A 156 -1.98 4.64 1.74
CA ASN A 156 -3.39 4.97 1.93
C ASN A 156 -4.25 4.55 0.74
N GLU A 157 -3.72 4.60 -0.48
CA GLU A 157 -4.46 4.21 -1.68
C GLU A 157 -4.74 2.69 -1.73
N PHE A 158 -3.83 1.86 -1.18
CA PHE A 158 -3.89 0.41 -1.36
C PHE A 158 -4.16 -0.40 -0.08
N VAL A 159 -4.22 0.26 1.08
CA VAL A 159 -4.49 -0.40 2.36
C VAL A 159 -5.84 -1.10 2.43
N GLU A 160 -6.82 -0.65 1.65
CA GLU A 160 -8.12 -1.30 1.58
C GLU A 160 -8.04 -2.74 1.07
N TYR A 161 -7.00 -3.09 0.31
CA TYR A 161 -6.78 -4.41 -0.28
C TYR A 161 -5.91 -5.34 0.58
N VAL A 162 -5.43 -4.87 1.74
CA VAL A 162 -4.73 -5.72 2.71
C VAL A 162 -5.76 -6.65 3.36
N GLU A 163 -5.46 -7.94 3.39
CA GLU A 163 -6.31 -8.94 4.05
C GLU A 163 -6.39 -8.62 5.54
N CYS A 164 -7.61 -8.37 6.03
CA CYS A 164 -7.89 -7.98 7.40
C CYS A 164 -9.02 -8.85 7.98
N VAL A 165 -9.00 -9.00 9.30
CA VAL A 165 -10.10 -9.52 10.09
C VAL A 165 -10.87 -8.35 10.67
N ASP A 166 -12.19 -8.35 10.53
CA ASP A 166 -13.03 -7.37 11.20
C ASP A 166 -13.10 -7.68 12.71
N LEU A 167 -12.96 -6.64 13.53
CA LEU A 167 -13.15 -6.79 14.98
C LEU A 167 -14.64 -6.89 15.29
N GLU A 168 -15.03 -7.96 15.97
CA GLU A 168 -16.38 -8.10 16.48
C GLU A 168 -16.57 -7.17 17.69
N ILE A 169 -17.37 -6.12 17.51
CA ILE A 169 -17.64 -5.13 18.55
C ILE A 169 -19.11 -5.20 18.93
N LYS A 170 -19.36 -5.48 20.20
CA LYS A 170 -20.69 -5.80 20.72
C LYS A 170 -21.58 -4.57 20.95
N THR A 171 -20.98 -3.41 21.22
CA THR A 171 -21.72 -2.19 21.55
C THR A 171 -21.11 -0.95 20.92
N GLU A 172 -21.93 0.06 20.67
CA GLU A 172 -21.47 1.37 20.19
C GLU A 172 -20.47 2.02 21.15
N GLN A 173 -20.72 1.90 22.46
CA GLN A 173 -19.79 2.42 23.48
C GLN A 173 -18.42 1.72 23.41
N SER A 174 -18.39 0.40 23.21
CA SER A 174 -17.13 -0.35 23.00
C SER A 174 -16.40 0.14 21.75
N ALA A 175 -17.12 0.45 20.67
CA ALA A 175 -16.54 1.00 19.45
C ALA A 175 -15.92 2.39 19.69
N ILE A 176 -16.62 3.27 20.41
CA ILE A 176 -16.12 4.61 20.77
C ILE A 176 -14.86 4.48 21.65
N ASN A 177 -14.89 3.63 22.67
CA ASN A 177 -13.74 3.42 23.56
C ASN A 177 -12.52 2.89 22.81
N LEU A 178 -12.72 1.92 21.89
CA LEU A 178 -11.63 1.38 21.09
C LEU A 178 -11.04 2.45 20.17
N GLU A 179 -11.88 3.26 19.52
CA GLU A 179 -11.42 4.38 18.69
C GLU A 179 -10.56 5.36 19.48
N GLU A 180 -11.01 5.77 20.66
CA GLU A 180 -10.26 6.66 21.54
C GLU A 180 -8.90 6.06 21.95
N ASP A 181 -8.87 4.78 22.35
CA ASP A 181 -7.64 4.11 22.74
C ASP A 181 -6.66 3.97 21.56
N LEU A 182 -7.14 3.70 20.33
CA LEU A 182 -6.31 3.65 19.12
C LEU A 182 -5.71 5.01 18.78
N VAL A 183 -6.51 6.07 18.87
CA VAL A 183 -6.06 7.46 18.65
C VAL A 183 -4.99 7.84 19.68
N GLU A 184 -5.21 7.51 20.95
CA GLU A 184 -4.26 7.80 22.02
C GLU A 184 -2.95 7.03 21.84
N ILE A 185 -3.00 5.73 21.50
CA ILE A 185 -1.81 4.93 21.20
C ILE A 185 -0.99 5.59 20.08
N ASN A 186 -1.63 6.08 19.02
CA ASN A 186 -0.93 6.74 17.92
C ASN A 186 -0.26 8.05 18.37
N ASN A 187 -0.99 8.90 19.11
CA ASN A 187 -0.45 10.14 19.66
C ASN A 187 0.77 9.89 20.56
N LEU A 188 0.70 8.88 21.43
CA LEU A 188 1.80 8.48 22.30
C LEU A 188 3.01 7.97 21.52
N LYS A 189 2.82 7.26 20.40
CA LYS A 189 3.95 6.86 19.52
C LYS A 189 4.60 8.06 18.84
N VAL A 190 3.80 9.00 18.34
CA VAL A 190 4.32 10.24 17.74
C VAL A 190 5.12 11.04 18.77
N GLU A 191 4.61 11.17 20.00
CA GLU A 191 5.33 11.82 21.10
C GLU A 191 6.62 11.08 21.45
N LEU A 192 6.56 9.75 21.58
CA LEU A 192 7.73 8.92 21.87
C LEU A 192 8.83 9.11 20.81
N ASN A 193 8.47 9.14 19.53
CA ASN A 193 9.41 9.35 18.42
C ASN A 193 10.06 10.75 18.46
N LYS A 194 9.32 11.79 18.89
CA LYS A 194 9.88 13.14 19.06
C LYS A 194 10.93 13.17 20.17
N ILE A 195 10.65 12.53 21.32
CA ILE A 195 11.53 12.62 22.50
C ILE A 195 12.69 11.62 22.51
N GLN A 196 12.64 10.56 21.68
CA GLN A 196 13.70 9.54 21.55
C GLN A 196 15.07 10.15 21.21
N ASN A 197 15.09 11.34 20.60
CA ASN A 197 16.31 12.06 20.25
C ASN A 197 16.76 13.08 21.31
N GLU A 198 15.92 13.41 22.30
CA GLU A 198 16.13 14.55 23.19
C GLU A 198 16.37 14.15 24.66
N ASN A 199 15.61 13.20 25.21
CA ASN A 199 15.72 12.86 26.64
C ASN A 199 15.17 11.47 27.00
N LYS A 200 16.07 10.48 27.11
CA LYS A 200 15.73 9.08 27.46
C LYS A 200 14.92 8.92 28.75
N LYS A 201 15.04 9.83 29.73
CA LYS A 201 14.27 9.75 31.00
C LYS A 201 12.78 10.04 30.81
N ARG A 202 12.41 10.80 29.77
CA ARG A 202 11.01 11.13 29.45
C ARG A 202 10.28 10.01 28.70
N GLU A 203 11.00 9.01 28.19
CA GLU A 203 10.40 7.89 27.47
C GLU A 203 9.61 6.94 28.36
N LYS A 204 10.06 6.74 29.61
CA LYS A 204 9.48 5.71 30.49
C LYS A 204 7.99 5.95 30.77
N PRO A 205 7.54 7.15 31.20
CA PRO A 205 6.11 7.41 31.41
C PRO A 205 5.25 7.13 30.17
N ILE A 206 5.72 7.52 28.98
CA ILE A 206 4.99 7.29 27.71
C ILE A 206 4.92 5.78 27.39
N LYS A 207 6.04 5.05 27.56
CA LYS A 207 6.08 3.60 27.35
C LYS A 207 5.16 2.86 28.32
N ASP A 208 5.09 3.30 29.57
CA ASP A 208 4.20 2.72 30.58
C ASP A 208 2.72 2.97 30.22
N LEU A 209 2.38 4.18 29.74
CA LEU A 209 1.01 4.50 29.29
C LEU A 209 0.61 3.73 28.02
N LEU A 210 1.52 3.64 27.04
CA LEU A 210 1.34 2.79 25.85
C LEU A 210 1.01 1.34 26.24
N LYS A 211 1.74 0.81 27.22
CA LYS A 211 1.52 -0.55 27.70
C LYS A 211 0.13 -0.70 28.30
N ILE A 212 -0.30 0.20 29.19
CA ILE A 212 -1.63 0.17 29.81
C ILE A 212 -2.73 0.14 28.75
N LYS A 213 -2.62 0.99 27.72
CA LYS A 213 -3.60 1.10 26.64
C LYS A 213 -3.64 -0.16 25.76
N ILE A 214 -2.48 -0.69 25.40
CA ILE A 214 -2.40 -1.94 24.63
C ILE A 214 -2.96 -3.11 25.43
N ASP A 215 -2.59 -3.24 26.72
CA ASP A 215 -3.05 -4.32 27.58
C ASP A 215 -4.59 -4.26 27.75
N LYS A 216 -5.17 -3.06 27.91
CA LYS A 216 -6.62 -2.87 27.95
C LYS A 216 -7.32 -3.37 26.68
N ILE A 217 -6.81 -3.04 25.49
CA ILE A 217 -7.37 -3.54 24.23
C ILE A 217 -7.29 -5.07 24.18
N MET A 218 -6.19 -5.67 24.64
CA MET A 218 -6.02 -7.13 24.63
C MET A 218 -6.94 -7.85 25.61
N ASP A 219 -7.25 -7.24 26.74
CA ASP A 219 -8.18 -7.79 27.73
C ASP A 219 -9.63 -7.75 27.23
N GLU A 220 -10.00 -6.70 26.50
CA GLU A 220 -11.35 -6.53 25.94
C GLU A 220 -11.57 -7.28 24.62
N TYR A 221 -10.53 -7.39 23.79
CA TYR A 221 -10.59 -7.95 22.45
C TYR A 221 -9.54 -9.07 22.27
N PRO A 222 -9.95 -10.32 22.01
CA PRO A 222 -9.03 -11.46 21.88
C PRO A 222 -8.30 -11.41 20.52
N LEU A 223 -7.31 -10.53 20.40
CA LEU A 223 -6.52 -10.39 19.17
C LEU A 223 -5.62 -11.61 18.95
N ILE A 224 -5.61 -12.08 17.71
CA ILE A 224 -4.74 -13.13 17.20
C ILE A 224 -3.45 -12.48 16.72
N ASN A 225 -2.33 -13.01 17.19
CA ASN A 225 -1.00 -12.53 16.80
C ASN A 225 -0.81 -12.62 15.28
N HIS A 226 -0.17 -11.59 14.72
CA HIS A 226 0.17 -11.53 13.29
C HIS A 226 -1.05 -11.58 12.34
N ARG A 227 -2.22 -11.09 12.79
CA ARG A 227 -3.34 -10.78 11.91
C ARG A 227 -3.47 -9.26 11.76
N ASN A 228 -3.86 -8.82 10.55
CA ASN A 228 -4.28 -7.44 10.37
C ASN A 228 -5.74 -7.34 10.77
N TYR A 229 -6.07 -6.26 11.45
CA TYR A 229 -7.40 -5.95 11.93
C TYR A 229 -7.90 -4.71 11.24
N ARG A 230 -9.17 -4.70 10.87
CA ARG A 230 -9.87 -3.52 10.41
C ARG A 230 -10.92 -3.11 11.43
N PHE A 231 -10.92 -1.83 11.76
CA PHE A 231 -11.95 -1.21 12.56
C PHE A 231 -12.19 0.21 12.04
N LYS A 232 -13.38 0.47 11.48
CA LYS A 232 -13.66 1.73 10.76
C LYS A 232 -12.56 1.99 9.71
N GLN A 233 -11.85 3.10 9.83
CA GLN A 233 -10.72 3.48 8.99
C GLN A 233 -9.36 3.00 9.50
N PHE A 234 -9.31 2.37 10.68
CA PHE A 234 -8.08 1.89 11.27
C PHE A 234 -7.76 0.52 10.70
N VAL A 235 -6.54 0.36 10.19
CA VAL A 235 -5.96 -0.94 9.88
C VAL A 235 -4.70 -1.10 10.70
N PHE A 236 -4.63 -2.16 11.50
CA PHE A 236 -3.52 -2.36 12.42
C PHE A 236 -3.18 -3.84 12.63
N THR A 237 -1.98 -4.09 13.14
CA THR A 237 -1.49 -5.43 13.48
C THR A 237 -1.00 -5.41 14.93
N TYR A 238 -1.21 -6.52 15.63
CA TYR A 238 -0.62 -6.76 16.94
C TYR A 238 0.45 -7.86 16.90
N ASP A 239 1.61 -7.58 17.49
CA ASP A 239 2.72 -8.51 17.67
C ASP A 239 3.34 -8.36 19.07
N PRO A 240 2.95 -9.20 20.05
CA PRO A 240 3.46 -9.12 21.42
C PRO A 240 4.96 -9.44 21.52
N LYS A 241 5.53 -10.11 20.51
CA LYS A 241 6.94 -10.53 20.51
C LYS A 241 7.89 -9.38 20.19
N LYS A 242 7.38 -8.22 19.74
CA LYS A 242 8.22 -7.05 19.50
C LYS A 242 8.79 -6.51 20.82
N ARG A 243 10.11 -6.24 20.77
CA ARG A 243 10.89 -5.80 21.93
C ARG A 243 10.46 -4.44 22.44
N ALA A 244 10.27 -3.48 21.53
CA ALA A 244 9.78 -2.16 21.90
C ALA A 244 8.25 -2.17 21.97
N ILE A 245 7.69 -1.61 23.05
CA ILE A 245 6.23 -1.54 23.26
C ILE A 245 5.52 -0.79 22.11
N ALA A 246 6.16 0.26 21.57
CA ALA A 246 5.64 1.03 20.46
C ALA A 246 5.48 0.21 19.17
N ASP A 247 6.30 -0.83 18.99
CA ASP A 247 6.29 -1.69 17.80
C ASP A 247 5.29 -2.85 17.93
N ARG A 248 4.80 -3.14 19.13
CA ARG A 248 3.85 -4.24 19.36
C ARG A 248 2.49 -3.99 18.71
N PHE A 249 2.17 -2.72 18.51
CA PHE A 249 0.99 -2.31 17.78
C PHE A 249 1.48 -1.57 16.54
N LYS A 250 1.23 -2.08 15.34
CA LYS A 250 1.64 -1.43 14.09
C LYS A 250 0.39 -0.95 13.36
N GLU A 251 0.32 0.35 13.09
CA GLU A 251 -0.77 0.92 12.29
C GLU A 251 -0.34 0.94 10.82
N LEU A 252 -1.27 0.60 9.92
CA LEU A 252 -1.06 0.60 8.47
C LEU A 252 -1.66 1.84 7.80
N ILE A 253 -2.55 2.58 8.47
CA ILE A 253 -3.16 3.82 8.00
C ILE A 253 -2.99 4.90 9.07
N PRO A 254 -2.32 6.02 8.81
CA PRO A 254 -2.30 7.13 9.76
C PRO A 254 -3.67 7.80 9.85
N ILE A 255 -4.07 8.17 11.07
CA ILE A 255 -5.25 8.96 11.42
C ILE A 255 -5.34 10.30 10.65
N ASN A 256 -4.20 10.81 10.16
CA ASN A 256 -4.04 12.23 9.82
C ASN A 256 -4.28 12.62 8.36
N ASN A 257 -4.68 11.73 7.44
CA ASN A 257 -4.97 12.16 6.06
C ASN A 257 -6.41 12.60 5.82
N LYS A 258 -7.27 12.52 6.83
CA LYS A 258 -8.51 13.30 6.88
C LYS A 258 -8.62 13.88 8.27
N VAL A 259 -8.71 15.21 8.36
CA VAL A 259 -9.09 15.93 9.57
C VAL A 259 -10.30 15.22 10.18
N PHE A 260 -10.07 14.52 11.29
CA PHE A 260 -11.12 13.87 12.03
C PHE A 260 -11.89 14.96 12.75
N VAL A 261 -13.01 15.38 12.18
CA VAL A 261 -14.03 16.10 12.92
C VAL A 261 -14.76 15.02 13.72
N PRO A 262 -14.74 15.05 15.06
CA PRO A 262 -15.49 14.10 15.86
C PRO A 262 -16.95 14.13 15.41
N SER A 263 -17.49 12.99 15.00
CA SER A 263 -18.89 12.85 14.67
C SER A 263 -19.73 12.89 15.94
N ASN A 264 -19.87 14.10 16.50
CA ASN A 264 -20.87 14.46 17.48
C ASN A 264 -21.33 15.88 17.17
N MET A 265 -22.10 16.02 16.09
CA MET A 265 -23.17 17.02 15.98
C MET A 265 -24.12 16.63 14.84
N SER A 266 -25.28 16.11 15.23
CA SER A 266 -26.59 16.29 14.58
C SER A 266 -26.66 16.18 13.05
N ASN A 267 -27.09 15.02 12.56
CA ASN A 267 -28.36 14.89 11.84
C ASN A 267 -28.64 13.41 11.55
N ILE A 268 -29.34 12.81 12.50
CA ILE A 268 -30.14 11.62 12.30
C ILE A 268 -31.25 12.01 11.29
N THR A 269 -31.14 11.56 10.05
CA THR A 269 -32.29 11.37 9.18
C THR A 269 -32.49 9.87 9.03
N TYR A 270 -33.37 9.32 9.86
CA TYR A 270 -33.88 7.97 9.68
C TYR A 270 -34.55 7.90 8.30
N ALA A 271 -33.97 7.10 7.41
CA ALA A 271 -34.70 6.53 6.30
C ALA A 271 -35.72 5.55 6.91
N ASN A 272 -36.99 5.93 6.94
CA ASN A 272 -38.13 5.02 6.84
C ASN A 272 -39.43 5.82 6.67
N SER A 273 -39.94 5.85 5.44
CA SER A 273 -41.33 5.49 5.14
C SER A 273 -41.59 5.59 3.63
N VAL A 274 -41.70 4.42 3.01
CA VAL A 274 -42.63 4.15 1.90
C VAL A 274 -43.78 3.35 2.57
N PRO A 275 -45.06 3.31 2.13
CA PRO A 275 -45.64 3.76 0.86
C PRO A 275 -47.00 4.51 0.96
N PHE A 276 -47.38 5.23 -0.11
CA PHE A 276 -48.65 5.13 -0.85
C PHE A 276 -48.53 5.94 -2.14
#